data_AF-A0A349ZXT0-F1
#
_entry.id   AF-A0A349ZXT0-F1
#
_cell.length_a   1.000
_cell.length_b   1.000
_cell.length_c   1.000
_cell.angle_alpha   90.00
_cell.angle_beta   90.00
_cell.angle_gamma   90.00
#
_symmetry.space_group_name_H-M   'P 1'
#
loop_
_entity.id
_entity.type
_entity.pdbx_description
1 polymer ?
#
loop_
_entity_poly.entity_id
_entity_poly.type
_entity_poly.pdbx_seq_one_letter_code
_entity_poly.pdbx_strand_id
1 'polypeptide(L)'
;MKRWLKNKKKRPTHDMKLLLLLSLICFTRGFAQPGFSVLSDRKTTIKFQFINNLILIPVSVNGTQLTFLLDSGVSETILFSLGDETLDLKEVEKIKFSGLGESRQLEGLRAVHNTLMIGKSLQDSDHTIYLIPDESINFSSHIGIAVHGIIGYHFFKNHPV
;
A
#
# COMPACT_ATOMS: atom_id res chain seq x y z
N MET A 1 -22.08 -1.68 76.96
CA MET A 1 -20.72 -2.04 76.51
C MET A 1 -20.78 -2.43 75.03
N LYS A 2 -20.04 -1.70 74.15
CA LYS A 2 -19.78 -1.91 72.70
C LYS A 2 -21.03 -1.81 71.77
N ARG A 3 -21.27 -0.83 70.89
CA ARG A 3 -20.47 0.08 70.04
C ARG A 3 -19.36 -0.62 69.25
N TRP A 4 -19.76 -1.51 68.34
CA TRP A 4 -18.95 -2.16 67.29
C TRP A 4 -19.95 -2.99 66.43
N LEU A 5 -20.17 -2.89 65.12
CA LEU A 5 -19.58 -2.20 63.99
C LEU A 5 -20.71 -1.91 62.97
N LYS A 6 -21.00 -0.64 62.68
CA LYS A 6 -21.52 -0.27 61.36
C LYS A 6 -20.32 0.26 60.59
N ASN A 7 -19.67 -0.61 59.82
CA ASN A 7 -18.68 -0.19 58.84
C ASN A 7 -18.87 -0.98 57.53
N LYS A 8 -19.97 -0.67 56.82
CA LYS A 8 -20.09 -1.04 55.40
C LYS A 8 -19.27 -0.03 54.61
N LYS A 9 -18.01 -0.38 54.32
CA LYS A 9 -17.13 0.33 53.38
C LYS A 9 -17.90 0.48 52.05
N LYS A 10 -18.40 1.69 51.75
CA LYS A 10 -19.05 1.99 50.46
C LYS A 10 -18.03 1.67 49.36
N ARG A 11 -18.30 0.68 48.52
CA ARG A 11 -17.47 0.40 47.33
C ARG A 11 -17.50 1.66 46.45
N PRO A 12 -16.35 2.19 46.00
CA PRO A 12 -16.32 3.42 45.23
C PRO A 12 -16.89 3.13 43.83
N THR A 13 -18.16 3.49 43.64
CA THR A 13 -18.84 3.33 42.35
C THR A 13 -18.36 4.36 41.31
N HIS A 14 -17.78 5.47 41.77
CA HIS A 14 -17.20 6.50 40.92
C HIS A 14 -15.90 6.01 40.26
N ASP A 15 -15.03 5.32 40.99
CA ASP A 15 -13.76 4.77 40.46
C ASP A 15 -14.02 3.69 39.40
N MET A 16 -15.03 2.85 39.61
CA MET A 16 -15.45 1.83 38.64
C MET A 16 -16.03 2.44 37.37
N LYS A 17 -16.78 3.55 37.48
CA LYS A 17 -17.32 4.28 36.33
C LYS A 17 -16.22 5.00 35.54
N LEU A 18 -15.22 5.55 36.23
CA LEU A 18 -14.06 6.19 35.61
C LEU A 18 -13.20 5.17 34.85
N LEU A 19 -12.99 3.98 35.42
CA LEU A 19 -12.27 2.88 34.77
C LEU A 19 -13.00 2.38 33.50
N LEU A 20 -14.33 2.31 33.56
CA LEU A 20 -15.19 1.98 32.41
C LEU A 20 -15.17 3.06 31.32
N LEU A 21 -15.10 4.34 31.71
CA LEU A 21 -14.98 5.45 30.77
C LEU A 21 -13.60 5.45 30.09
N LEU A 22 -12.54 5.16 30.84
CA LEU A 22 -11.18 5.03 30.31
C LEU A 22 -11.06 3.87 29.32
N SER A 23 -11.68 2.72 29.62
CA SER A 23 -11.63 1.56 28.71
C SER A 23 -12.37 1.82 27.40
N LEU A 24 -13.45 2.61 27.41
CA LEU A 24 -14.20 2.98 26.22
C LEU A 24 -13.39 3.88 25.26
N ILE A 25 -12.48 4.70 25.80
CA ILE A 25 -11.60 5.59 25.01
C ILE A 25 -10.45 4.80 24.36
N CYS A 26 -9.99 3.70 24.96
CA CYS A 26 -8.92 2.87 24.42
C CYS A 26 -9.33 1.99 23.22
N PHE A 27 -10.62 1.86 22.91
CA PHE A 27 -11.11 1.06 21.78
C PHE A 27 -11.22 1.83 20.46
N THR A 28 -10.71 3.05 20.37
CA THR A 28 -10.60 3.77 19.10
C THR A 28 -9.49 3.16 18.23
N ARG A 29 -9.76 1.98 17.67
CA ARG A 29 -8.98 1.44 16.56
C ARG A 29 -9.17 2.39 15.38
N GLY A 30 -8.12 3.13 15.04
CA GLY A 30 -8.11 3.94 13.83
C GLY A 30 -8.33 3.05 12.62
N PHE A 31 -9.36 3.35 11.83
CA PHE A 31 -9.53 2.73 10.52
C PHE A 31 -8.47 3.32 9.59
N ALA A 32 -7.36 2.62 9.40
CA ALA A 32 -6.51 2.88 8.24
C ALA A 32 -7.29 2.42 7.00
N GLN A 33 -7.45 3.30 6.01
CA GLN A 33 -8.03 2.91 4.72
C GLN A 33 -6.98 2.10 3.96
N PRO A 34 -7.23 0.82 3.63
CA PRO A 34 -6.28 0.03 2.87
C PRO A 34 -6.30 0.46 1.40
N GLY A 35 -5.14 0.57 0.77
CA GLY A 35 -5.02 0.91 -0.65
C GLY A 35 -4.94 2.42 -0.91
N PHE A 36 -5.13 2.80 -2.19
CA PHE A 36 -5.12 4.21 -2.57
C PHE A 36 -6.28 4.99 -1.94
N SER A 37 -5.97 6.20 -1.48
CA SER A 37 -6.87 7.18 -0.91
C SER A 37 -6.59 8.57 -1.49
N VAL A 38 -7.63 9.41 -1.54
CA VAL A 38 -7.48 10.81 -1.99
C VAL A 38 -7.29 11.71 -0.77
N LEU A 39 -6.12 12.35 -0.66
CA LEU A 39 -5.68 13.04 0.55
C LEU A 39 -6.47 14.32 0.89
N SER A 40 -6.90 15.09 -0.10
CA SER A 40 -7.48 16.43 0.13
C SER A 40 -8.64 16.81 -0.78
N ASP A 41 -8.82 16.11 -1.90
CA ASP A 41 -9.75 16.53 -2.95
C ASP A 41 -10.92 15.56 -3.09
N ARG A 42 -12.11 16.06 -3.44
CA ARG A 42 -13.25 15.21 -3.82
C ARG A 42 -13.06 14.51 -5.17
N LYS A 43 -12.08 14.95 -5.95
CA LYS A 43 -11.75 14.45 -7.29
C LYS A 43 -10.27 14.64 -7.53
N THR A 44 -9.62 13.62 -8.10
CA THR A 44 -8.26 13.72 -8.60
C THR A 44 -8.24 13.57 -10.12
N THR A 45 -7.19 14.06 -10.77
CA THR A 45 -6.98 13.90 -12.22
C THR A 45 -5.56 13.42 -12.43
N ILE A 46 -5.42 12.25 -13.04
CA ILE A 46 -4.14 11.60 -13.26
C ILE A 46 -3.74 11.87 -14.71
N LYS A 47 -2.56 12.46 -14.89
CA LYS A 47 -1.96 12.59 -16.22
C LYS A 47 -1.34 11.26 -16.61
N PHE A 48 -1.58 10.84 -17.84
CA PHE A 48 -1.04 9.60 -18.39
C PHE A 48 -0.54 9.84 -19.82
N GLN A 49 0.34 8.96 -20.27
CA GLN A 49 0.73 8.84 -21.66
C GLN A 49 0.00 7.66 -22.28
N PHE A 50 -0.48 7.83 -23.51
CA PHE A 50 -1.11 6.77 -24.28
C PHE A 50 -0.21 6.44 -25.48
N ILE A 51 0.50 5.32 -25.40
CA ILE A 51 1.52 4.91 -26.39
C ILE A 51 1.28 3.45 -26.73
N ASN A 52 1.20 3.10 -28.01
CA ASN A 52 0.98 1.72 -28.48
C ASN A 52 -0.19 1.02 -27.76
N ASN A 53 -1.30 1.75 -27.57
CA ASN A 53 -2.50 1.28 -26.86
C ASN A 53 -2.33 0.98 -25.37
N LEU A 54 -1.20 1.38 -24.77
CA LEU A 54 -0.90 1.23 -23.36
C LEU A 54 -1.09 2.57 -22.63
N ILE A 55 -1.64 2.51 -21.42
CA ILE A 55 -1.76 3.65 -20.51
C ILE A 55 -0.57 3.62 -19.56
N LEU A 56 0.28 4.64 -19.64
CA LEU A 56 1.47 4.78 -18.81
C LEU A 56 1.28 5.94 -17.84
N ILE A 57 1.46 5.69 -16.55
CA ILE A 57 1.28 6.68 -15.49
C ILE A 57 2.58 6.90 -14.70
N PRO A 58 2.91 8.15 -14.33
CA PRO A 58 3.97 8.42 -13.38
C PRO A 58 3.51 8.09 -11.96
N VAL A 59 4.32 7.33 -11.24
CA VAL A 59 4.09 6.91 -9.85
C VAL A 59 5.35 7.18 -9.05
N SER A 60 5.22 7.92 -7.96
CA SER A 60 6.30 8.08 -6.99
C SER A 60 6.25 6.91 -6.01
N VAL A 61 7.32 6.12 -5.96
CA VAL A 61 7.50 5.02 -5.01
C VAL A 61 8.57 5.42 -4.01
N ASN A 62 8.20 5.58 -2.74
CA ASN A 62 9.09 6.04 -1.66
C ASN A 62 9.87 7.33 -2.03
N GLY A 63 9.29 8.20 -2.86
CA GLY A 63 9.91 9.44 -3.32
C GLY A 63 10.59 9.36 -4.70
N THR A 64 10.94 8.17 -5.19
CA THR A 64 11.54 7.97 -6.52
C THR A 64 10.45 7.96 -7.58
N GLN A 65 10.61 8.74 -8.65
CA GLN A 65 9.61 8.83 -9.73
C GLN A 65 9.83 7.74 -10.78
N LEU A 66 8.81 6.90 -10.97
CA LEU A 66 8.85 5.77 -11.88
C LEU A 66 7.66 5.83 -12.84
N THR A 67 7.78 5.14 -13.96
CA THR A 67 6.71 5.01 -14.96
C THR A 67 6.14 3.60 -14.92
N PHE A 68 4.83 3.50 -14.75
CA PHE A 68 4.10 2.25 -14.65
C PHE A 68 3.11 2.09 -15.80
N LEU A 69 3.00 0.86 -16.30
CA LEU A 69 1.86 0.42 -17.09
C LEU A 69 0.65 0.23 -16.18
N LEU A 70 -0.47 0.81 -16.56
CA LEU A 70 -1.75 0.61 -15.88
C LEU A 70 -2.51 -0.54 -16.55
N ASP A 71 -2.65 -1.68 -15.85
CA ASP A 71 -3.28 -2.90 -16.37
C ASP A 71 -4.15 -3.58 -15.31
N SER A 72 -5.48 -3.55 -15.50
CA SER A 72 -6.43 -4.20 -14.60
C SER A 72 -6.35 -5.73 -14.58
N GLY A 73 -5.68 -6.36 -15.55
CA GLY A 73 -5.47 -7.80 -15.63
C GLY A 73 -4.44 -8.35 -14.63
N VAL A 74 -3.72 -7.47 -13.94
CA VAL A 74 -2.72 -7.84 -12.93
C VAL A 74 -3.22 -7.47 -11.54
N SER A 75 -3.19 -8.44 -10.62
CA SER A 75 -3.62 -8.19 -9.23
C SER A 75 -2.60 -7.35 -8.47
N GLU A 76 -1.32 -7.74 -8.57
CA GLU A 76 -0.22 -7.20 -7.77
C GLU A 76 0.54 -6.08 -8.50
N THR A 77 1.14 -5.17 -7.74
CA THR A 77 2.06 -4.18 -8.30
C THR A 77 3.44 -4.79 -8.48
N ILE A 78 3.92 -4.83 -9.71
CA ILE A 78 5.17 -5.50 -10.09
C ILE A 78 6.18 -4.47 -10.61
N LEU A 79 7.44 -4.59 -10.17
CA LEU A 79 8.61 -3.89 -10.70
C LEU A 79 9.50 -4.90 -11.44
N PHE A 80 9.99 -4.56 -12.63
CA PHE A 80 10.79 -5.48 -13.47
C PHE A 80 12.25 -5.04 -13.65
N SER A 81 12.50 -3.72 -13.65
CA SER A 81 13.86 -3.18 -13.67
C SER A 81 13.83 -1.70 -13.30
N LEU A 82 14.80 -1.27 -12.51
CA LEU A 82 14.97 0.13 -12.12
C LEU A 82 16.02 0.86 -12.97
N GLY A 83 16.76 0.14 -13.84
CA GLY A 83 17.89 0.74 -14.55
C GLY A 83 18.89 1.35 -13.58
N ASP A 84 19.19 2.64 -13.75
CA ASP A 84 20.07 3.42 -12.86
C ASP A 84 19.33 4.05 -11.66
N GLU A 85 18.00 3.91 -11.58
CA GLU A 85 17.22 4.49 -10.49
C GLU A 85 17.44 3.71 -9.18
N THR A 86 17.77 4.43 -8.11
CA THR A 86 17.85 3.84 -6.77
C THR A 86 16.47 3.90 -6.10
N LEU A 87 15.97 2.75 -5.66
CA LEU A 87 14.71 2.65 -4.92
C LEU A 87 14.94 2.05 -3.54
N ASP A 88 14.60 2.81 -2.51
CA ASP A 88 14.64 2.36 -1.12
C ASP A 88 13.36 1.59 -0.79
N LEU A 89 13.34 0.28 -1.08
CA LEU A 89 12.22 -0.60 -0.76
C LEU A 89 12.23 -0.99 0.72
N LYS A 90 11.06 -0.96 1.35
CA LYS A 90 10.91 -1.31 2.77
C LYS A 90 10.56 -2.78 2.95
N GLU A 91 11.08 -3.35 4.05
CA GLU A 91 10.78 -4.70 4.54
C GLU A 91 10.74 -5.76 3.43
N VAL A 92 11.92 -6.02 2.87
CA VAL A 92 12.10 -6.87 1.70
C VAL A 92 12.34 -8.33 2.11
N GLU A 93 11.57 -9.24 1.53
CA GLU A 93 11.77 -10.68 1.67
C GLU A 93 11.87 -11.37 0.29
N LYS A 94 12.60 -12.48 0.22
CA LYS A 94 12.72 -13.28 -1.00
C LYS A 94 11.49 -14.16 -1.17
N ILE A 95 10.95 -14.21 -2.38
CA ILE A 95 9.81 -15.06 -2.73
C ILE A 95 10.02 -15.76 -4.07
N LYS A 96 9.15 -16.73 -4.36
CA LYS A 96 9.10 -17.40 -5.66
C LYS A 96 7.74 -17.15 -6.30
N PHE A 97 7.74 -16.60 -7.51
CA PHE A 97 6.54 -16.43 -8.31
C PHE A 97 6.19 -17.74 -9.02
N SER A 98 4.90 -18.01 -9.10
CA SER A 98 4.33 -19.08 -9.93
C SER A 98 3.28 -18.47 -10.86
N GLY A 99 3.31 -18.81 -12.14
CA GLY A 99 2.25 -18.39 -13.09
C GLY A 99 2.59 -17.29 -14.10
N LEU A 100 3.85 -16.89 -14.27
CA LEU A 100 4.27 -15.89 -15.29
C LEU A 100 4.59 -16.51 -16.67
N GLY A 101 4.20 -17.76 -16.92
CA GLY A 101 4.51 -18.50 -18.16
C GLY A 101 5.74 -19.41 -18.05
N GLU A 102 5.78 -20.43 -18.92
CA GLU A 102 6.79 -21.50 -19.06
C GLU A 102 7.41 -22.09 -17.77
N SER A 103 6.65 -22.79 -16.92
CA SER A 103 7.16 -23.78 -15.92
C SER A 103 8.31 -23.38 -14.97
N ARG A 104 8.81 -22.14 -15.04
CA ARG A 104 10.01 -21.65 -14.39
C ARG A 104 9.57 -20.90 -13.15
N GLN A 105 10.09 -21.32 -12.01
CA GLN A 105 9.97 -20.52 -10.80
C GLN A 105 10.83 -19.27 -11.00
N LEU A 106 10.18 -18.11 -11.08
CA LEU A 106 10.88 -16.84 -11.07
C LEU A 106 11.14 -16.46 -9.61
N GLU A 107 12.40 -16.25 -9.26
CA GLU A 107 12.75 -15.67 -7.97
C GLU A 107 12.55 -14.16 -8.02
N GLY A 108 12.07 -13.59 -6.93
CA GLY A 108 12.14 -12.15 -6.74
C GLY A 108 11.87 -11.76 -5.31
N LEU A 109 11.44 -10.52 -5.13
CA LEU A 109 11.40 -9.86 -3.84
C LEU A 109 9.98 -9.34 -3.59
N ARG A 110 9.51 -9.49 -2.35
CA ARG A 110 8.29 -8.85 -1.85
C ARG A 110 8.70 -7.78 -0.87
N ALA A 111 8.30 -6.55 -1.13
CA ALA A 111 8.52 -5.39 -0.28
C ALA A 111 7.18 -4.90 0.26
N VAL A 112 7.09 -4.66 1.57
CA VAL A 112 5.85 -4.19 2.24
C VAL A 112 6.04 -2.81 2.84
N HIS A 113 4.95 -2.15 3.24
CA HIS A 113 4.96 -0.83 3.88
C HIS A 113 5.53 0.30 3.00
N ASN A 114 5.41 0.17 1.67
CA ASN A 114 5.88 1.18 0.72
C ASN A 114 4.82 2.27 0.51
N THR A 115 5.28 3.50 0.27
CA THR A 115 4.41 4.62 -0.07
C THR A 115 4.41 4.84 -1.57
N LEU A 116 3.23 4.76 -2.19
CA LEU A 116 2.99 5.11 -3.58
C LEU A 116 2.18 6.41 -3.64
N MET A 117 2.60 7.33 -4.51
CA MET A 117 1.88 8.57 -4.77
C MET A 117 1.72 8.78 -6.28
N ILE A 118 0.49 9.07 -6.70
CA ILE A 118 0.12 9.28 -8.11
C ILE A 118 -0.45 10.69 -8.23
N GLY A 119 0.21 11.52 -9.04
CA GLY A 119 -0.11 12.95 -9.09
C GLY A 119 0.12 13.62 -7.73
N LYS A 120 -0.81 14.50 -7.33
CA LYS A 120 -0.68 15.31 -6.10
C LYS A 120 -1.51 14.82 -4.92
N SER A 121 -2.52 13.99 -5.17
CA SER A 121 -3.55 13.73 -4.17
C SER A 121 -3.94 12.26 -4.02
N LEU A 122 -3.49 11.36 -4.90
CA LEU A 122 -3.76 9.93 -4.76
C LEU A 122 -2.57 9.23 -4.11
N GLN A 123 -2.76 8.61 -2.95
CA GLN A 123 -1.69 7.98 -2.17
C GLN A 123 -2.12 6.65 -1.57
N ASP A 124 -1.24 5.67 -1.62
CA ASP A 124 -1.27 4.47 -0.78
C ASP A 124 -0.01 4.47 0.10
N SER A 125 -0.18 4.54 1.42
CA SER A 125 0.96 4.59 2.36
C SER A 125 1.45 3.23 2.83
N ASP A 126 0.75 2.15 2.48
CA ASP A 126 1.01 0.80 2.95
C ASP A 126 0.88 -0.23 1.81
N HIS A 127 1.65 -0.01 0.76
CA HIS A 127 1.58 -0.79 -0.46
C HIS A 127 2.59 -1.95 -0.46
N THR A 128 2.15 -3.10 -0.98
CA THR A 128 3.03 -4.24 -1.27
C THR A 128 3.51 -4.14 -2.71
N ILE A 129 4.82 -4.28 -2.93
CA ILE A 129 5.46 -4.26 -4.24
C ILE A 129 6.22 -5.56 -4.45
N TYR A 130 6.11 -6.11 -5.64
CA TYR A 130 6.82 -7.30 -6.06
C TYR A 130 7.90 -6.94 -7.07
N LEU A 131 9.18 -7.12 -6.72
CA LEU A 131 10.31 -6.83 -7.60
C LEU A 131 10.84 -8.13 -8.21
N ILE A 132 10.87 -8.18 -9.54
CA ILE A 132 11.49 -9.24 -10.33
C ILE A 132 12.82 -8.69 -10.86
N PRO A 133 13.97 -9.14 -10.35
CA PRO A 133 15.28 -8.59 -10.73
C PRO A 133 15.82 -9.12 -12.07
N ASP A 134 14.99 -9.75 -12.89
CA ASP A 134 15.41 -10.38 -14.14
C ASP A 134 15.50 -9.34 -15.27
N GLU A 135 16.73 -8.92 -15.60
CA GLU A 135 17.03 -7.94 -16.64
C GLU A 135 16.58 -8.36 -18.05
N SER A 136 16.29 -9.65 -18.28
CA SER A 136 15.74 -10.10 -19.56
C SER A 136 14.30 -9.63 -19.78
N ILE A 137 13.59 -9.26 -18.70
CA ILE A 137 12.23 -8.73 -18.74
C ILE A 137 12.30 -7.20 -18.89
N ASN A 138 12.44 -6.73 -20.13
CA ASN A 138 12.48 -5.30 -20.44
C ASN A 138 11.32 -4.89 -21.37
N PHE A 139 10.30 -4.25 -20.80
CA PHE A 139 9.17 -3.68 -21.54
C PHE A 139 9.52 -2.40 -22.31
N SER A 140 10.57 -1.70 -21.88
CA SER A 140 10.93 -0.39 -22.43
C SER A 140 11.34 -0.46 -23.90
N SER A 141 12.02 -1.54 -24.32
CA SER A 141 12.52 -1.74 -25.68
C SER A 141 11.39 -1.80 -26.73
N HIS A 142 10.23 -2.34 -26.35
CA HIS A 142 9.08 -2.48 -27.25
C HIS A 142 8.19 -1.23 -27.28
N ILE A 143 8.17 -0.47 -26.18
CA ILE A 143 7.31 0.71 -26.01
C ILE A 143 8.02 2.00 -26.46
N GLY A 144 9.35 2.05 -26.37
CA GLY A 144 10.16 3.20 -26.75
C GLY A 144 10.37 4.24 -25.64
N ILE A 145 9.87 3.97 -24.41
CA ILE A 145 10.13 4.76 -23.21
C ILE A 145 10.43 3.83 -22.02
N ALA A 146 11.07 4.35 -20.97
CA ALA A 146 11.33 3.60 -19.76
C ALA A 146 10.02 3.19 -19.06
N VAL A 147 9.83 1.89 -18.86
CA VAL A 147 8.72 1.30 -18.08
C VAL A 147 9.31 0.45 -16.98
N HIS A 148 9.02 0.83 -15.73
CA HIS A 148 9.66 0.27 -14.53
C HIS A 148 8.78 -0.81 -13.89
N GLY A 149 7.46 -0.75 -14.10
CA GLY A 149 6.52 -1.66 -13.47
C GLY A 149 5.13 -1.70 -14.09
N ILE A 150 4.30 -2.59 -13.55
CA ILE A 150 2.87 -2.72 -13.84
C ILE A 150 2.09 -2.51 -12.54
N ILE A 151 0.99 -1.77 -12.61
CA ILE A 151 0.05 -1.55 -11.52
C ILE A 151 -1.38 -1.81 -12.02
N GLY A 152 -2.18 -2.51 -11.21
CA GLY A 152 -3.47 -3.02 -11.66
C GLY A 152 -4.57 -2.95 -10.62
N TYR A 153 -5.11 -4.10 -10.21
CA TYR A 153 -6.29 -4.21 -9.34
C TYR A 153 -6.25 -3.29 -8.11
N HIS A 154 -5.12 -3.24 -7.40
CA HIS A 154 -4.98 -2.41 -6.19
C HIS A 154 -5.18 -0.90 -6.47
N PHE A 155 -4.86 -0.43 -7.67
CA PHE A 155 -5.12 0.95 -8.08
C PHE A 155 -6.62 1.24 -8.25
N PHE A 156 -7.38 0.31 -8.84
CA PHE A 156 -8.79 0.50 -9.15
C PHE A 156 -9.75 0.16 -7.99
N LYS A 157 -9.32 -0.71 -7.06
CA LYS A 157 -10.20 -1.33 -6.05
C LYS A 157 -11.06 -0.33 -5.26
N ASN A 158 -10.47 0.79 -4.82
CA ASN A 158 -11.16 1.79 -4.00
C ASN A 158 -11.85 2.87 -4.84
N HIS A 159 -11.44 3.01 -6.10
CA HIS A 159 -11.85 4.07 -7.01
C HIS A 159 -12.08 3.49 -8.41
N PRO A 160 -13.11 2.65 -8.60
CA PRO A 160 -13.42 2.10 -9.91
C PRO A 160 -13.81 3.22 -10.88
N VAL A 161 -13.33 3.11 -12.12
CA VAL A 161 -13.54 4.06 -13.22
C VAL A 161 -14.54 3.52 -14.23
#